data_AF-A0A7Y2TEX6-F1
#
_entry.id   AF-A0A7Y2TEX6-F1
#
_cell.length_a   1.000
_cell.length_b   1.000
_cell.length_c   1.000
_cell.angle_alpha   90.00
_cell.angle_beta   90.00
_cell.angle_gamma   90.00
#
_symmetry.space_group_name_H-M   'P 1'
#
loop_
_entity.id
_entity.type
_entity.pdbx_description
1 polymer ?
#
loop_
_entity_poly.entity_id
_entity_poly.type
_entity_poly.pdbx_seq_one_letter_code
_entity_poly.pdbx_strand_id
1 'polypeptide(L)'
;MNEDLDNTKIEGDSPIPAENAVEKATETSQSDELNESLQNEILDEEAEEAFDSNKLVELPTEEILSEAQKVLVLTPAAAQKRFNAIKPIFNEKFDQEKAEAQSAFNADNEDEEAKFSFVKQDLQAQFKQISEEIKKARKEEKERIENEKKKNLQIKEGLLKSLEELVQKDETSESINEVKEIQKKWKTIRVLPKEKVSDLWDKYNSLLDRFYDNHSINIELKELDRRKNLEAKIELTKKVEEISKESSLKRSFILLNKYHEEFKHIGPV
;
A
#
# COMPACT_ATOMS: atom_id res chain seq x y z
N MET A 1 -65.69 14.91 -12.71
CA MET A 1 -65.14 13.71 -12.03
C MET A 1 -64.10 13.16 -12.99
N ASN A 2 -63.05 13.93 -13.30
CA ASN A 2 -61.80 14.10 -12.51
C ASN A 2 -61.06 12.77 -12.47
N GLU A 3 -60.03 12.63 -13.32
CA GLU A 3 -58.59 12.76 -12.95
C GLU A 3 -58.11 11.42 -12.37
N ASP A 4 -57.03 10.76 -12.77
CA ASP A 4 -55.97 11.02 -13.73
C ASP A 4 -55.33 9.66 -14.07
N LEU A 5 -54.97 9.48 -15.33
CA LEU A 5 -53.93 8.57 -15.75
C LEU A 5 -52.60 9.24 -15.41
N ASP A 6 -51.86 8.80 -14.39
CA ASP A 6 -50.40 8.84 -14.47
C ASP A 6 -49.66 8.05 -13.38
N ASN A 7 -48.55 7.45 -13.84
CA ASN A 7 -47.29 7.31 -13.12
C ASN A 7 -47.08 6.16 -12.11
N THR A 8 -47.07 4.92 -12.58
CA THR A 8 -46.09 3.94 -12.07
C THR A 8 -44.74 4.23 -12.73
N LYS A 9 -43.96 5.04 -12.03
CA LYS A 9 -42.55 5.33 -12.29
C LYS A 9 -41.77 4.01 -12.33
N ILE A 10 -41.56 3.48 -13.53
CA ILE A 10 -40.57 2.43 -13.78
C ILE A 10 -39.24 3.17 -13.69
N GLU A 11 -38.59 3.11 -12.52
CA GLU A 11 -37.18 3.47 -12.41
C GLU A 11 -36.40 2.49 -13.28
N GLY A 12 -36.15 2.91 -14.52
CA GLY A 12 -35.18 2.29 -15.38
C GLY A 12 -33.82 2.48 -14.74
N ASP A 13 -33.33 1.41 -14.12
CA ASP A 13 -31.94 1.31 -13.71
C ASP A 13 -31.10 1.38 -15.00
N SER A 14 -30.40 2.50 -15.13
CA SER A 14 -29.51 2.79 -16.25
C SER A 14 -28.28 1.88 -16.21
N PRO A 15 -27.53 1.74 -17.31
CA PRO A 15 -26.54 0.67 -17.46
C PRO A 15 -25.34 0.88 -16.51
N ILE A 16 -25.35 0.14 -15.40
CA ILE A 16 -24.27 0.02 -14.40
C ILE A 16 -22.91 -0.50 -14.97
N PRO A 17 -22.79 -1.19 -16.13
CA PRO A 17 -21.48 -1.68 -16.59
C PRO A 17 -20.44 -0.58 -16.87
N ALA A 18 -20.88 0.60 -17.30
CA ALA A 18 -19.96 1.68 -17.69
C ALA A 18 -19.38 2.41 -16.47
N GLU A 19 -20.13 2.54 -15.39
CA GLU A 19 -19.72 3.30 -14.20
C GLU A 19 -18.63 2.55 -13.41
N ASN A 20 -18.77 1.22 -13.27
CA ASN A 20 -17.74 0.38 -12.64
C ASN A 20 -16.45 0.27 -13.49
N ALA A 21 -16.55 0.27 -14.82
CA ALA A 21 -15.38 0.25 -15.70
C ALA A 21 -14.59 1.57 -15.64
N VAL A 22 -15.30 2.69 -15.46
CA VAL A 22 -14.69 4.01 -15.27
C VAL A 22 -14.06 4.11 -13.88
N GLU A 23 -14.73 3.68 -12.81
CA GLU A 23 -14.12 3.62 -11.47
C GLU A 23 -12.86 2.73 -11.47
N LYS A 24 -12.92 1.54 -12.07
CA LYS A 24 -11.78 0.62 -12.24
C LYS A 24 -10.60 1.28 -12.95
N ALA A 25 -10.83 1.93 -14.10
CA ALA A 25 -9.76 2.59 -14.85
C ALA A 25 -9.13 3.78 -14.10
N THR A 26 -9.95 4.53 -13.35
CA THR A 26 -9.48 5.69 -12.57
C THR A 26 -8.69 5.25 -11.33
N GLU A 27 -9.11 4.17 -10.67
CA GLU A 27 -8.42 3.62 -9.49
C GLU A 27 -7.08 2.95 -9.82
N THR A 28 -6.99 2.22 -10.93
CA THR A 28 -5.73 1.60 -11.38
C THR A 28 -4.69 2.66 -11.73
N SER A 29 -5.07 3.67 -12.54
CA SER A 29 -4.18 4.77 -12.94
C SER A 29 -3.64 5.58 -11.76
N GLN A 30 -4.47 5.88 -10.75
CA GLN A 30 -4.03 6.58 -9.55
C GLN A 30 -3.10 5.73 -8.67
N SER A 31 -3.30 4.41 -8.64
CA SER A 31 -2.45 3.51 -7.87
C SER A 31 -1.05 3.33 -8.48
N ASP A 32 -0.95 3.49 -9.80
CA ASP A 32 0.30 3.35 -10.56
C ASP A 32 1.19 4.58 -10.38
N GLU A 33 0.62 5.77 -10.52
CA GLU A 33 1.30 7.04 -10.23
C GLU A 33 1.74 7.11 -8.76
N LEU A 34 0.91 6.63 -7.83
CA LEU A 34 1.25 6.62 -6.41
C LEU A 34 2.38 5.63 -6.13
N ASN A 35 2.39 4.43 -6.73
CA ASN A 35 3.47 3.46 -6.52
C ASN A 35 4.80 3.91 -7.14
N GLU A 36 4.77 4.52 -8.33
CA GLU A 36 5.99 5.05 -8.99
C GLU A 36 6.54 6.26 -8.24
N SER A 37 5.67 7.19 -7.81
CA SER A 37 6.05 8.30 -6.95
C SER A 37 6.64 7.83 -5.62
N LEU A 38 6.07 6.79 -5.00
CA LEU A 38 6.55 6.24 -3.73
C LEU A 38 7.89 5.49 -3.87
N GLN A 39 8.14 4.82 -4.99
CA GLN A 39 9.45 4.23 -5.26
C GLN A 39 10.56 5.29 -5.31
N ASN A 40 10.22 6.48 -5.80
CA ASN A 40 11.12 7.63 -5.87
C ASN A 40 11.24 8.33 -4.51
N GLU A 41 10.15 8.46 -3.74
CA GLU A 41 10.12 9.13 -2.44
C GLU A 41 10.89 8.34 -1.35
N ILE A 42 10.88 6.99 -1.39
CA ILE A 42 11.63 6.13 -0.46
C ILE A 42 13.17 6.21 -0.71
N LEU A 43 13.61 6.75 -1.85
CA LEU A 43 15.03 6.97 -2.15
C LEU A 43 15.52 8.36 -1.73
N ASP A 44 14.62 9.32 -1.53
CA ASP A 44 14.92 10.72 -1.23
C ASP A 44 14.63 11.09 0.23
N GLU A 45 14.89 10.18 1.16
CA GLU A 45 14.96 10.57 2.58
C GLU A 45 16.20 11.44 2.81
N GLU A 46 15.90 12.75 2.83
CA GLU A 46 16.67 13.87 3.35
C GLU A 46 17.75 14.40 2.39
N ALA A 47 17.31 15.32 1.52
CA ALA A 47 18.16 16.39 1.01
C ALA A 47 18.63 17.28 2.19
N GLU A 48 19.58 16.76 2.97
CA GLU A 48 20.27 17.54 3.99
C GLU A 48 21.21 18.54 3.32
N GLU A 49 21.23 19.76 3.83
CA GLU A 49 22.28 20.73 3.54
C GLU A 49 23.65 20.06 3.72
N ALA A 50 24.51 20.20 2.71
CA ALA A 50 25.85 19.64 2.77
C ALA A 50 26.59 20.20 3.99
N PHE A 51 26.93 19.33 4.93
CA PHE A 51 27.73 19.69 6.09
C PHE A 51 29.12 20.13 5.60
N ASP A 52 29.45 21.41 5.81
CA ASP A 52 30.75 21.96 5.46
C ASP A 52 31.79 21.59 6.53
N SER A 53 32.45 20.46 6.30
CA SER A 53 33.48 19.94 7.20
C SER A 53 34.72 20.83 7.28
N ASN A 54 34.96 21.73 6.31
CA ASN A 54 36.14 22.60 6.32
C ASN A 54 36.15 23.58 7.49
N LYS A 55 34.97 23.94 8.01
CA LYS A 55 34.84 24.82 9.18
C LYS A 55 35.42 24.22 10.47
N LEU A 56 35.67 22.92 10.50
CA LEU A 56 36.17 22.21 11.68
C LEU A 56 37.71 22.13 11.75
N VAL A 57 38.40 22.43 10.65
CA VAL A 57 39.86 22.24 10.54
C VAL A 57 40.63 23.18 11.48
N GLU A 58 40.08 24.37 11.75
CA GLU A 58 40.69 25.36 12.64
C GLU A 58 40.26 25.23 14.11
N LEU A 59 39.29 24.36 14.40
CA LEU A 59 38.75 24.21 15.75
C LEU A 59 39.62 23.32 16.65
N PRO A 60 39.61 23.54 17.97
CA PRO A 60 40.29 22.69 18.93
C PRO A 60 39.61 21.30 19.02
N THR A 61 40.38 20.27 19.41
CA THR A 61 39.93 18.87 19.47
C THR A 61 38.66 18.68 20.32
N GLU A 62 38.49 19.48 21.37
CA GLU A 62 37.31 19.48 22.25
C GLU A 62 36.05 19.98 21.53
N GLU A 63 36.17 21.00 20.68
CA GLU A 63 35.06 21.55 19.91
C GLU A 63 34.65 20.62 18.76
N ILE A 64 35.62 19.95 18.12
CA ILE A 64 35.36 18.91 17.12
C ILE A 64 34.56 17.76 17.74
N LEU A 65 34.88 17.37 18.99
CA LEU A 65 34.13 16.34 19.71
C LEU A 65 32.72 16.82 20.06
N SER A 66 32.54 18.07 20.47
CA SER A 66 31.22 18.66 20.70
C SER A 66 30.36 18.61 19.43
N GLU A 67 30.93 18.92 18.28
CA GLU A 67 30.23 18.82 17.00
C GLU A 67 29.89 17.35 16.64
N ALA A 68 30.82 16.43 16.90
CA ALA A 68 30.56 14.99 16.73
C ALA A 68 29.41 14.51 17.61
N GLN A 69 29.23 15.07 18.82
CA GLN A 69 28.14 14.70 19.71
C GLN A 69 26.78 15.22 19.20
N LYS A 70 26.75 16.38 18.54
CA LYS A 70 25.52 16.92 17.93
C LYS A 70 24.97 16.05 16.81
N VAL A 71 25.77 15.17 16.20
CA VAL A 71 25.26 14.28 15.15
C VAL A 71 24.30 13.21 15.71
N LEU A 72 24.32 12.94 17.02
CA LEU A 72 23.49 11.92 17.66
C LEU A 72 22.00 12.29 17.74
N VAL A 73 21.64 13.56 17.59
CA VAL A 73 20.23 14.00 17.52
C VAL A 73 19.65 13.92 16.10
N LEU A 74 20.46 13.55 15.11
CA LEU A 74 20.02 13.41 13.72
C LEU A 74 19.45 12.01 13.45
N THR A 75 18.84 11.83 12.27
CA THR A 75 18.48 10.49 11.79
C THR A 75 19.73 9.61 11.72
N PRO A 76 19.62 8.27 11.90
CA PRO A 76 20.79 7.40 11.87
C PRO A 76 21.60 7.56 10.57
N ALA A 77 20.94 7.74 9.42
CA ALA A 77 21.58 7.96 8.13
C ALA A 77 22.38 9.27 8.09
N ALA A 78 21.75 10.38 8.48
CA ALA A 78 22.38 11.70 8.59
C ALA A 78 23.56 11.69 9.58
N ALA A 79 23.36 11.10 10.77
CA ALA A 79 24.38 10.95 11.79
C ALA A 79 25.63 10.25 11.24
N GLN A 80 25.45 9.14 10.51
CA GLN A 80 26.56 8.41 9.89
C GLN A 80 27.29 9.24 8.83
N LYS A 81 26.54 9.96 7.98
CA LYS A 81 27.11 10.80 6.91
C LYS A 81 27.95 11.94 7.50
N ARG A 82 27.40 12.69 8.46
CA ARG A 82 28.10 13.80 9.13
C ARG A 82 29.28 13.31 9.96
N PHE A 83 29.12 12.22 10.71
CA PHE A 83 30.21 11.63 11.50
C PHE A 83 31.38 11.17 10.60
N ASN A 84 31.10 10.62 9.43
CA ASN A 84 32.15 10.24 8.47
C ASN A 84 32.93 11.46 7.92
N ALA A 85 32.30 12.64 7.87
CA ALA A 85 32.97 13.89 7.50
C ALA A 85 33.83 14.45 8.65
N ILE A 86 33.37 14.32 9.90
CA ILE A 86 34.09 14.81 11.10
C ILE A 86 35.29 13.90 11.45
N LYS A 87 35.14 12.58 11.28
CA LYS A 87 36.13 11.56 11.66
C LYS A 87 37.56 11.80 11.16
N PRO A 88 37.81 12.08 9.86
CA PRO A 88 39.19 12.31 9.40
C PRO A 88 39.81 13.54 10.09
N ILE A 89 39.04 14.61 10.27
CA ILE A 89 39.50 15.86 10.88
C ILE A 89 39.86 15.64 12.36
N PHE A 90 39.00 14.94 13.11
CA PHE A 90 39.27 14.60 14.50
C PHE A 90 40.53 13.73 14.63
N ASN A 91 40.65 12.68 13.82
CA ASN A 91 41.80 11.76 13.88
C ASN A 91 43.12 12.49 13.57
N GLU A 92 43.14 13.32 12.52
CA GLU A 92 44.33 14.08 12.14
C GLU A 92 44.78 15.02 13.25
N LYS A 93 43.86 15.82 13.81
CA LYS A 93 44.16 16.73 14.93
C LYS A 93 44.63 15.99 16.17
N PHE A 94 43.95 14.90 16.53
CA PHE A 94 44.30 14.09 17.67
C PHE A 94 45.68 13.45 17.54
N ASP A 95 46.00 12.91 16.36
CA ASP A 95 47.30 12.30 16.07
C ASP A 95 48.43 13.34 16.06
N GLN A 96 48.17 14.55 15.55
CA GLN A 96 49.11 15.69 15.63
C GLN A 96 49.39 16.08 17.08
N GLU A 97 48.36 16.39 17.88
CA GLU A 97 48.52 16.77 19.29
C GLU A 97 49.23 15.68 20.11
N LYS A 98 48.95 14.41 19.81
CA LYS A 98 49.60 13.27 20.45
C LYS A 98 51.08 13.16 20.06
N ALA A 99 51.41 13.34 18.78
CA ALA A 99 52.79 13.29 18.30
C ALA A 99 53.63 14.44 18.88
N GLU A 100 53.06 15.65 18.96
CA GLU A 100 53.69 16.80 19.61
C GLU A 100 53.93 16.56 21.09
N ALA A 101 52.90 16.09 21.82
CA ALA A 101 53.04 15.76 23.23
C ALA A 101 54.08 14.64 23.48
N GLN A 102 54.13 13.65 22.59
CA GLN A 102 55.11 12.57 22.67
C GLN A 102 56.53 13.07 22.37
N SER A 103 56.70 13.95 21.37
CA SER A 103 57.99 14.56 21.05
C SER A 103 58.48 15.46 22.18
N ALA A 104 57.60 16.26 22.79
CA ALA A 104 57.93 17.11 23.94
C ALA A 104 58.34 16.26 25.16
N PHE A 105 57.59 15.19 25.44
CA PHE A 105 57.93 14.24 26.49
C PHE A 105 59.31 13.61 26.26
N ASN A 106 59.63 13.17 25.04
CA ASN A 106 60.93 12.58 24.73
C ASN A 106 62.09 13.60 24.79
N ALA A 107 61.83 14.89 24.58
CA ALA A 107 62.85 15.94 24.64
C ALA A 107 63.19 16.37 26.07
N ASP A 108 62.18 16.38 26.96
CA ASP A 108 62.33 16.82 28.35
C ASP A 108 62.68 15.68 29.33
N ASN A 109 62.58 14.40 28.90
CA ASN A 109 62.87 13.24 29.73
C ASN A 109 64.09 12.46 29.22
N GLU A 110 65.17 12.45 30.00
CA GLU A 110 66.37 11.62 29.77
C GLU A 110 66.25 10.21 30.38
N ASP A 111 65.20 9.95 31.16
CA ASP A 111 64.96 8.66 31.82
C ASP A 111 64.23 7.68 30.88
N GLU A 112 64.95 6.64 30.44
CA GLU A 112 64.43 5.62 29.52
C GLU A 112 63.26 4.80 30.11
N GLU A 113 63.04 4.82 31.43
CA GLU A 113 61.92 4.10 32.07
C GLU A 113 60.63 4.94 32.18
N ALA A 114 60.68 6.24 31.86
CA ALA A 114 59.53 7.12 31.97
C ALA A 114 58.42 6.76 30.96
N LYS A 115 57.19 6.55 31.44
CA LYS A 115 56.04 6.18 30.59
C LYS A 115 55.27 7.41 30.12
N PHE A 116 55.19 7.60 28.80
CA PHE A 116 54.33 8.62 28.19
C PHE A 116 52.84 8.35 28.44
N SER A 117 52.12 9.37 28.89
CA SER A 117 50.67 9.36 29.04
C SER A 117 50.08 10.59 28.37
N PHE A 118 49.08 10.38 27.50
CA PHE A 118 48.45 11.46 26.76
C PHE A 118 47.17 11.93 27.45
N VAL A 119 47.14 13.21 27.83
CA VAL A 119 46.06 13.81 28.64
C VAL A 119 44.69 13.72 27.96
N LYS A 120 44.63 13.80 26.62
CA LYS A 120 43.36 13.80 25.87
C LYS A 120 42.85 12.40 25.48
N GLN A 121 43.35 11.31 26.07
CA GLN A 121 42.88 9.95 25.78
C GLN A 121 41.36 9.77 25.99
N ASP A 122 40.77 10.50 26.94
CA ASP A 122 39.33 10.46 27.19
C ASP A 122 38.51 10.99 25.99
N LEU A 123 39.03 11.97 25.23
CA LEU A 123 38.36 12.48 24.03
C LEU A 123 38.27 11.39 22.95
N GLN A 124 39.31 10.57 22.79
CA GLN A 124 39.30 9.45 21.86
C GLN A 124 38.30 8.37 22.29
N ALA A 125 38.18 8.10 23.59
CA ALA A 125 37.19 7.17 24.13
C ALA A 125 35.76 7.66 23.85
N GLN A 126 35.48 8.95 24.09
CA GLN A 126 34.18 9.57 23.79
C GLN A 126 33.87 9.54 22.29
N PHE A 127 34.84 9.87 21.44
CA PHE A 127 34.66 9.81 19.98
C PHE A 127 34.37 8.38 19.48
N LYS A 128 35.03 7.38 20.08
CA LYS A 128 34.75 5.97 19.79
C LYS A 128 33.35 5.57 20.23
N GLN A 129 32.89 6.01 21.40
CA GLN A 129 31.53 5.76 21.87
C GLN A 129 30.49 6.33 20.90
N ILE A 130 30.67 7.57 20.43
CA ILE A 130 29.79 8.17 19.41
C ILE A 130 29.75 7.28 18.14
N SER A 131 30.90 6.78 17.69
CA SER A 131 30.94 5.87 16.53
C SER A 131 30.16 4.56 16.79
N GLU A 132 30.23 4.01 17.99
CA GLU A 132 29.54 2.76 18.36
C GLU A 132 28.03 2.97 18.44
N GLU A 133 27.58 4.08 19.02
CA GLU A 133 26.17 4.46 19.09
C GLU A 133 25.55 4.66 17.69
N ILE A 134 26.24 5.38 16.80
CA ILE A 134 25.77 5.57 15.41
C ILE A 134 25.70 4.23 14.67
N LYS A 135 26.71 3.36 14.80
CA LYS A 135 26.71 2.03 14.18
C LYS A 135 25.55 1.18 14.68
N LYS A 136 25.29 1.21 15.99
CA LYS A 136 24.17 0.52 16.62
C LYS A 136 22.84 1.03 16.07
N ALA A 137 22.62 2.35 16.07
CA ALA A 137 21.41 2.97 15.55
C ALA A 137 21.18 2.66 14.05
N ARG A 138 22.23 2.68 13.22
CA ARG A 138 22.15 2.28 11.80
C ARG A 138 21.75 0.83 11.61
N LYS A 139 22.31 -0.07 12.43
CA LYS A 139 22.00 -1.49 12.38
C LYS A 139 20.54 -1.73 12.77
N GLU A 140 20.11 -1.15 13.89
CA GLU A 140 18.72 -1.26 14.37
C GLU A 140 17.72 -0.70 13.36
N GLU A 141 18.03 0.44 12.73
CA GLU A 141 17.17 1.03 11.71
C GLU A 141 17.05 0.16 10.46
N LYS A 142 18.18 -0.40 9.99
CA LYS A 142 18.16 -1.34 8.87
C LYS A 142 17.33 -2.59 9.19
N GLU A 143 17.51 -3.16 10.37
CA GLU A 143 16.74 -4.33 10.83
C GLU A 143 15.25 -3.99 10.97
N ARG A 144 14.90 -2.80 11.47
CA ARG A 144 13.52 -2.31 11.55
C ARG A 144 12.87 -2.23 10.17
N ILE A 145 13.53 -1.58 9.22
CA ILE A 145 13.04 -1.43 7.83
C ILE A 145 12.89 -2.81 7.15
N GLU A 146 13.87 -3.70 7.31
CA GLU A 146 13.80 -5.05 6.73
C GLU A 146 12.64 -5.86 7.31
N ASN A 147 12.42 -5.77 8.63
CA ASN A 147 11.31 -6.45 9.30
C ASN A 147 9.96 -5.87 8.88
N GLU A 148 9.86 -4.55 8.71
CA GLU A 148 8.65 -3.89 8.21
C GLU A 148 8.33 -4.32 6.78
N LYS A 149 9.32 -4.32 5.87
CA LYS A 149 9.18 -4.83 4.50
C LYS A 149 8.66 -6.26 4.47
N LYS A 150 9.18 -7.14 5.33
CA LYS A 150 8.72 -8.55 5.44
C LYS A 150 7.28 -8.66 5.92
N LYS A 151 6.91 -7.90 6.97
CA LYS A 151 5.54 -7.88 7.50
C LYS A 151 4.56 -7.37 6.43
N ASN A 152 4.88 -6.28 5.76
CA ASN A 152 4.06 -5.70 4.71
C ASN A 152 3.89 -6.62 3.51
N LEU A 153 4.95 -7.33 3.12
CA LEU A 153 4.90 -8.37 2.09
C LEU A 153 3.90 -9.46 2.49
N GLN A 154 4.00 -10.00 3.70
CA GLN A 154 3.08 -11.03 4.19
C GLN A 154 1.62 -10.55 4.23
N ILE A 155 1.39 -9.29 4.62
CA ILE A 155 0.04 -8.71 4.61
C ILE A 155 -0.49 -8.63 3.18
N LYS A 156 0.30 -8.12 2.21
CA LYS A 156 -0.14 -8.08 0.80
C LYS A 156 -0.38 -9.45 0.20
N GLU A 157 0.47 -10.44 0.50
CA GLU A 157 0.25 -11.83 0.08
C GLU A 157 -1.04 -12.40 0.69
N GLY A 158 -1.34 -12.07 1.94
CA GLY A 158 -2.61 -12.45 2.59
C GLY A 158 -3.82 -11.81 1.90
N LEU A 159 -3.74 -10.52 1.58
CA LEU A 159 -4.80 -9.81 0.85
C LEU A 159 -5.06 -10.43 -0.54
N LEU A 160 -4.00 -10.83 -1.27
CA LEU A 160 -4.14 -11.51 -2.56
C LEU A 160 -4.86 -12.85 -2.42
N LYS A 161 -4.53 -13.64 -1.39
CA LYS A 161 -5.23 -14.92 -1.13
C LYS A 161 -6.70 -14.71 -0.83
N SER A 162 -7.04 -13.72 0.01
CA SER A 162 -8.44 -13.37 0.28
C SER A 162 -9.17 -12.94 -0.98
N LEU A 163 -8.53 -12.15 -1.86
CA LEU A 163 -9.11 -11.75 -3.14
C LEU A 163 -9.31 -12.95 -4.07
N GLU A 164 -8.35 -13.88 -4.12
CA GLU A 164 -8.45 -15.11 -4.90
C GLU A 164 -9.62 -16.00 -4.44
N GLU A 165 -9.84 -16.12 -3.13
CA GLU A 165 -11.01 -16.82 -2.57
C GLU A 165 -12.32 -16.14 -2.95
N LEU A 166 -12.37 -14.80 -2.95
CA LEU A 166 -13.56 -14.04 -3.35
C LEU A 166 -13.89 -14.22 -4.83
N VAL A 167 -12.88 -14.29 -5.69
CA VAL A 167 -13.06 -14.56 -7.12
C VAL A 167 -13.65 -15.95 -7.40
N GLN A 168 -13.40 -16.93 -6.51
CA GLN A 168 -13.90 -18.30 -6.67
C GLN A 168 -15.29 -18.53 -6.05
N LYS A 169 -15.71 -17.68 -5.11
CA LYS A 169 -17.02 -17.80 -4.44
C LYS A 169 -18.13 -17.14 -5.26
N ASP A 170 -19.37 -17.57 -5.00
CA ASP A 170 -20.53 -16.91 -5.57
C ASP A 170 -20.62 -15.47 -5.07
N GLU A 171 -20.97 -14.57 -5.98
CA GLU A 171 -21.01 -13.15 -5.70
C GLU A 171 -22.21 -12.80 -4.81
N THR A 172 -21.91 -12.14 -3.71
CA THR A 172 -22.87 -11.54 -2.78
C THR A 172 -22.57 -10.06 -2.58
N SER A 173 -23.55 -9.29 -2.08
CA SER A 173 -23.30 -7.89 -1.69
C SER A 173 -22.16 -7.77 -0.66
N GLU A 174 -21.95 -8.80 0.16
CA GLU A 174 -20.84 -8.87 1.11
C GLU A 174 -19.49 -9.03 0.40
N SER A 175 -19.41 -9.87 -0.64
CA SER A 175 -18.18 -10.07 -1.41
C SER A 175 -17.66 -8.78 -2.05
N ILE A 176 -18.55 -7.91 -2.55
CA ILE A 176 -18.17 -6.60 -3.12
C ILE A 176 -17.58 -5.68 -2.04
N ASN A 177 -18.17 -5.66 -0.85
CA ASN A 177 -17.67 -4.87 0.27
C ASN A 177 -16.31 -5.37 0.75
N GLU A 178 -16.10 -6.70 0.78
CA GLU A 178 -14.81 -7.30 1.13
C GLU A 178 -13.72 -6.92 0.12
N VAL A 179 -14.03 -6.94 -1.18
CA VAL A 179 -13.10 -6.47 -2.22
C VAL A 179 -12.73 -5.00 -1.99
N LYS A 180 -13.69 -4.12 -1.73
CA LYS A 180 -13.42 -2.69 -1.43
C LYS A 180 -12.51 -2.51 -0.22
N GLU A 181 -12.72 -3.27 0.85
CA GLU A 181 -11.84 -3.24 2.03
C GLU A 181 -10.43 -3.75 1.72
N ILE A 182 -10.29 -4.77 0.87
CA ILE A 182 -8.98 -5.23 0.38
C ILE A 182 -8.27 -4.13 -0.41
N GLN A 183 -8.96 -3.45 -1.33
CA GLN A 183 -8.38 -2.34 -2.11
C GLN A 183 -7.88 -1.21 -1.20
N LYS A 184 -8.67 -0.84 -0.18
CA LYS A 184 -8.29 0.19 0.80
C LYS A 184 -7.04 -0.20 1.60
N LYS A 185 -7.00 -1.44 2.11
CA LYS A 185 -5.83 -1.98 2.81
C LYS A 185 -4.60 -2.05 1.90
N TRP A 186 -4.79 -2.43 0.64
CA TRP A 186 -3.72 -2.48 -0.36
C TRP A 186 -3.03 -1.13 -0.59
N LYS A 187 -3.83 -0.05 -0.69
CA LYS A 187 -3.35 1.34 -0.86
C LYS A 187 -2.62 1.88 0.38
N THR A 188 -2.92 1.34 1.57
CA THR A 188 -2.33 1.81 2.83
C THR A 188 -0.88 1.32 3.01
N ILE A 189 -0.53 0.18 2.41
CA ILE A 189 0.78 -0.47 2.59
C ILE A 189 1.78 0.05 1.55
N ARG A 190 2.75 0.87 1.98
CA ARG A 190 3.71 1.57 1.11
C ARG A 190 5.12 0.95 1.07
N VAL A 191 5.58 0.36 2.17
CA VAL A 191 6.98 -0.10 2.30
C VAL A 191 7.10 -1.58 1.92
N LEU A 192 7.73 -1.88 0.78
CA LEU A 192 7.89 -3.24 0.23
C LEU A 192 9.30 -3.50 -0.33
N PRO A 193 9.70 -4.77 -0.48
CA PRO A 193 10.89 -5.15 -1.25
C PRO A 193 10.69 -4.85 -2.74
N LYS A 194 11.57 -4.04 -3.35
CA LYS A 194 11.48 -3.60 -4.77
C LYS A 194 11.28 -4.77 -5.74
N GLU A 195 11.98 -5.87 -5.51
CA GLU A 195 11.92 -7.09 -6.33
C GLU A 195 10.53 -7.74 -6.39
N LYS A 196 9.67 -7.51 -5.39
CA LYS A 196 8.35 -8.16 -5.29
C LYS A 196 7.19 -7.22 -5.64
N VAL A 197 7.45 -5.93 -5.82
CA VAL A 197 6.39 -4.94 -6.05
C VAL A 197 5.65 -5.22 -7.37
N SER A 198 6.38 -5.43 -8.47
CA SER A 198 5.77 -5.72 -9.78
C SER A 198 4.92 -6.98 -9.74
N ASP A 199 5.51 -8.10 -9.32
CA ASP A 199 4.80 -9.40 -9.24
C ASP A 199 3.50 -9.34 -8.42
N LEU A 200 3.52 -8.60 -7.30
CA LEU A 200 2.33 -8.43 -6.45
C LEU A 200 1.27 -7.56 -7.12
N TRP A 201 1.68 -6.50 -7.81
CA TRP A 201 0.79 -5.60 -8.51
C TRP A 201 0.13 -6.29 -9.73
N ASP A 202 0.90 -7.04 -10.51
CA ASP A 202 0.38 -7.81 -11.65
C ASP A 202 -0.67 -8.83 -11.19
N LYS A 203 -0.38 -9.56 -10.11
CA LYS A 203 -1.32 -10.52 -9.52
C LYS A 203 -2.57 -9.84 -8.97
N TYR A 204 -2.41 -8.70 -8.31
CA TYR A 204 -3.52 -7.93 -7.77
C TYR A 204 -4.49 -7.49 -8.87
N ASN A 205 -3.98 -6.88 -9.94
CA ASN A 205 -4.81 -6.43 -11.05
C ASN A 205 -5.45 -7.61 -11.78
N SER A 206 -4.70 -8.68 -12.03
CA SER A 206 -5.26 -9.88 -12.67
C SER A 206 -6.44 -10.47 -11.88
N LEU A 207 -6.34 -10.53 -10.55
CA LEU A 207 -7.44 -11.01 -9.69
C LEU A 207 -8.62 -10.03 -9.66
N LEU A 208 -8.34 -8.72 -9.61
CA LEU A 208 -9.36 -7.69 -9.60
C LEU A 208 -10.14 -7.65 -10.93
N ASP A 209 -9.43 -7.79 -12.05
CA ASP A 209 -10.02 -7.92 -13.38
C ASP A 209 -10.98 -9.09 -13.43
N ARG A 210 -10.50 -10.27 -13.01
CA ARG A 210 -11.31 -11.48 -12.98
C ARG A 210 -12.54 -11.36 -12.08
N PHE A 211 -12.43 -10.67 -10.95
CA PHE A 211 -13.57 -10.42 -10.06
C PHE A 211 -14.66 -9.60 -10.76
N TYR A 212 -14.29 -8.47 -11.37
CA TYR A 212 -15.27 -7.59 -12.04
C TYR A 212 -15.81 -8.19 -13.34
N ASP A 213 -15.03 -8.99 -14.05
CA ASP A 213 -15.51 -9.72 -15.22
C ASP A 213 -16.58 -10.74 -14.81
N ASN A 214 -16.33 -11.53 -13.74
CA ASN A 214 -17.32 -12.44 -13.16
C ASN A 214 -18.58 -11.69 -12.71
N HIS A 215 -18.41 -10.51 -12.12
CA HIS A 215 -19.51 -9.66 -11.68
C HIS A 215 -20.40 -9.19 -12.83
N SER A 216 -19.79 -8.68 -13.90
CA SER A 216 -20.51 -8.26 -15.11
C SER A 216 -21.30 -9.42 -15.71
N ILE A 217 -20.66 -10.59 -15.84
CA ILE A 217 -21.32 -11.81 -16.34
C ILE A 217 -22.51 -12.19 -15.46
N ASN A 218 -22.37 -12.11 -14.12
CA ASN A 218 -23.46 -12.44 -13.20
C ASN A 218 -24.67 -11.51 -13.36
N ILE A 219 -24.42 -10.21 -13.51
CA ILE A 219 -25.45 -9.21 -13.78
C ILE A 219 -26.13 -9.50 -15.13
N GLU A 220 -25.37 -9.74 -16.18
CA GLU A 220 -25.90 -10.04 -17.52
C GLU A 220 -26.78 -11.29 -17.52
N LEU A 221 -26.38 -12.34 -16.78
CA LEU A 221 -27.18 -13.56 -16.63
C LEU A 221 -28.49 -13.30 -15.89
N LYS A 222 -28.46 -12.55 -14.78
CA LYS A 222 -29.67 -12.17 -14.03
C LYS A 222 -30.64 -11.36 -14.90
N GLU A 223 -30.11 -10.44 -15.70
CA GLU A 223 -30.93 -9.63 -16.60
C GLU A 223 -31.52 -10.44 -17.75
N LEU A 224 -30.75 -11.39 -18.29
CA LEU A 224 -31.23 -12.34 -19.29
C LEU A 224 -32.38 -13.18 -18.74
N ASP A 225 -32.26 -13.67 -17.50
CA ASP A 225 -33.32 -14.43 -16.83
C ASP A 225 -34.58 -13.60 -16.59
N ARG A 226 -34.44 -12.35 -16.11
CA ARG A 226 -35.57 -11.41 -15.99
C ARG A 226 -36.26 -11.18 -17.33
N ARG A 227 -35.50 -10.95 -18.40
CA ARG A 227 -36.03 -10.76 -19.75
C ARG A 227 -36.80 -12.00 -20.24
N LYS A 228 -36.28 -13.21 -20.00
CA LYS A 228 -37.00 -14.46 -20.31
C LYS A 228 -38.27 -14.62 -19.50
N ASN A 229 -38.22 -14.27 -18.20
CA ASN A 229 -39.40 -14.28 -17.33
C ASN A 229 -40.46 -13.30 -17.84
N LEU A 230 -40.06 -12.12 -18.32
CA LEU A 230 -40.95 -11.12 -18.92
C LEU A 230 -41.64 -11.68 -20.16
N GLU A 231 -40.85 -12.23 -21.07
CA GLU A 231 -41.34 -12.80 -22.32
C GLU A 231 -42.35 -13.94 -22.06
N ALA A 232 -42.02 -14.85 -21.15
CA ALA A 232 -42.91 -15.94 -20.75
C ALA A 232 -44.22 -15.41 -20.13
N LYS A 233 -44.14 -14.39 -19.27
CA LYS A 233 -45.35 -13.76 -18.68
C LYS A 233 -46.20 -13.08 -19.74
N ILE A 234 -45.60 -12.35 -20.68
CA ILE A 234 -46.31 -11.71 -21.81
C ILE A 234 -47.00 -12.78 -22.68
N GLU A 235 -46.32 -13.88 -22.98
CA GLU A 235 -46.89 -14.97 -23.78
C GLU A 235 -48.11 -15.60 -23.07
N LEU A 236 -48.04 -15.82 -21.76
CA LEU A 236 -49.17 -16.30 -20.97
C LEU A 236 -50.33 -15.30 -20.98
N THR A 237 -50.07 -14.00 -20.86
CA THR A 237 -51.13 -12.97 -20.96
C THR A 237 -51.84 -13.04 -22.31
N LYS A 238 -51.09 -13.17 -23.42
CA LYS A 238 -51.68 -13.35 -24.77
C LYS A 238 -52.53 -14.62 -24.86
N LYS A 239 -52.05 -15.75 -24.32
CA LYS A 239 -52.82 -17.01 -24.26
C LYS A 239 -54.11 -16.85 -23.44
N VAL A 240 -54.08 -16.08 -22.35
CA VAL A 240 -55.27 -15.77 -21.54
C VAL A 240 -56.25 -14.88 -22.30
N GLU A 241 -55.79 -13.88 -23.06
CA GLU A 241 -56.66 -13.08 -23.93
C GLU A 241 -57.37 -13.93 -24.99
N GLU A 242 -56.71 -14.95 -25.53
CA GLU A 242 -57.31 -15.88 -26.49
C GLU A 242 -58.42 -16.75 -25.87
N ILE A 243 -58.38 -17.04 -24.57
CA ILE A 243 -59.46 -17.79 -23.87
C ILE A 243 -60.82 -17.06 -23.99
N SER A 244 -60.83 -15.74 -24.15
CA SER A 244 -62.08 -14.97 -24.34
C SER A 244 -62.83 -15.34 -25.63
N LYS A 245 -62.14 -15.95 -26.61
CA LYS A 245 -62.69 -16.41 -27.88
C LYS A 245 -63.16 -17.88 -27.82
N GLU A 246 -62.88 -18.58 -26.73
CA GLU A 246 -63.16 -20.00 -26.57
C GLU A 246 -64.63 -20.23 -26.16
N SER A 247 -65.36 -21.10 -26.88
CA SER A 247 -66.81 -21.27 -26.71
C SER A 247 -67.21 -22.22 -25.56
N SER A 248 -66.27 -23.00 -25.01
CA SER A 248 -66.54 -23.96 -23.93
C SER A 248 -66.10 -23.43 -22.57
N LEU A 249 -67.07 -23.03 -21.73
CA LEU A 249 -66.82 -22.49 -20.39
C LEU A 249 -65.95 -23.42 -19.51
N LYS A 250 -66.17 -24.74 -19.58
CA LYS A 250 -65.40 -25.73 -18.82
C LYS A 250 -63.93 -25.77 -19.27
N ARG A 251 -63.68 -25.70 -20.58
CA ARG A 251 -62.34 -25.69 -21.15
C ARG A 251 -61.61 -24.38 -20.82
N SER A 252 -62.31 -23.25 -20.93
CA SER A 252 -61.78 -21.93 -20.56
C SER A 252 -61.34 -21.88 -19.10
N PHE A 253 -62.15 -22.43 -18.18
CA PHE A 253 -61.81 -22.47 -16.75
C PHE A 253 -60.55 -23.31 -16.46
N ILE A 254 -60.41 -24.48 -17.09
CA ILE A 254 -59.23 -25.35 -16.91
C ILE A 254 -57.97 -24.67 -17.46
N LEU A 255 -58.04 -24.07 -18.66
CA LEU A 255 -56.92 -23.37 -19.28
C LEU A 255 -56.50 -22.14 -18.48
N LEU A 256 -57.47 -21.37 -17.97
CA LEU A 256 -57.20 -20.20 -17.14
C LEU A 256 -56.46 -20.59 -15.86
N ASN A 257 -56.92 -21.63 -15.17
CA ASN A 257 -56.26 -22.10 -13.94
C ASN A 257 -54.84 -22.62 -14.24
N LYS A 258 -54.65 -23.32 -15.35
CA LYS A 258 -53.33 -23.79 -15.80
C LYS A 258 -52.37 -22.60 -16.05
N TYR A 259 -52.78 -21.61 -16.84
CA TYR A 259 -51.93 -20.45 -17.12
C TYR A 259 -51.68 -19.58 -15.89
N HIS A 260 -52.63 -19.52 -14.96
CA HIS A 260 -52.43 -18.84 -13.68
C HIS A 260 -51.33 -19.50 -12.83
N GLU A 261 -51.36 -20.84 -12.71
CA GLU A 261 -50.29 -21.58 -12.02
C GLU A 261 -48.94 -21.42 -12.74
N GLU A 262 -48.91 -21.53 -14.06
CA GLU A 262 -47.68 -21.29 -14.85
C GLU A 262 -47.13 -19.87 -14.61
N PHE A 263 -47.99 -18.84 -14.59
CA PHE A 263 -47.59 -17.46 -14.34
C PHE A 263 -46.99 -17.26 -12.93
N LYS A 264 -47.58 -17.90 -11.92
CA LYS A 264 -47.12 -17.85 -10.53
C LYS A 264 -45.75 -18.51 -10.33
N HIS A 265 -45.43 -19.50 -11.14
CA HIS A 265 -44.14 -20.20 -11.10
C HIS A 265 -43.03 -19.51 -11.91
N ILE A 266 -43.36 -18.51 -12.74
CA ILE A 266 -42.34 -17.69 -13.40
C ILE A 266 -41.74 -16.72 -12.39
N GLY A 267 -40.41 -16.66 -12.36
CA GLY A 267 -39.63 -15.82 -11.45
C GLY A 267 -39.88 -14.30 -11.59
N PRO A 268 -39.13 -13.48 -10.83
CA PRO A 268 -39.22 -12.03 -10.91
C PRO A 268 -38.83 -11.52 -12.30
N VAL A 269 -39.32 -10.34 -12.61
CA VAL A 269 -39.17 -9.64 -13.90
C VAL A 269 -38.45 -8.35 -13.65
#